data_AF-A0A5J4TRC9-F1
#
_entry.id   AF-A0A5J4TRC9-F1
#
_cell.length_a   1.000
_cell.length_b   1.000
_cell.length_c   1.000
_cell.angle_alpha   90.00
_cell.angle_beta   90.00
_cell.angle_gamma   90.00
#
_symmetry.space_group_name_H-M   'P 1'
#
loop_
_entity.id
_entity.type
_entity.pdbx_description
1 polymer ?
#
loop_
_entity_poly.entity_id
_entity_poly.type
_entity_poly.pdbx_seq_one_letter_code
_entity_poly.pdbx_strand_id
1 'polypeptide(L)'
;SIDNIIKANYELPPGTLRAIARQLFEGLRLIHEKGLAHRDIKGENLMMHCPPGSDRVIVKIADFGLVKFQDRLQQTMLMSAKGTPLNMAPELVIGDRKSL
;
A
#
# COMPACT_ATOMS: atom_id res chain seq x y z
N SER A 1 -0.36 -9.33 -9.54
CA SER A 1 -0.12 -8.12 -8.73
C SER A 1 1.27 -7.56 -9.06
N ILE A 2 1.65 -6.38 -8.56
CA ILE A 2 3.02 -5.83 -8.73
C ILE A 2 4.08 -6.76 -8.14
N ASP A 3 3.75 -7.49 -7.08
CA ASP A 3 4.64 -8.48 -6.46
C ASP A 3 5.17 -9.52 -7.45
N ASN A 4 4.38 -9.93 -8.46
CA ASN A 4 4.86 -10.86 -9.49
C ASN A 4 5.99 -10.27 -10.35
N ILE A 5 5.98 -8.96 -10.60
CA ILE A 5 7.04 -8.27 -11.35
C ILE A 5 8.31 -8.22 -10.53
N ILE A 6 8.18 -7.91 -9.23
CA ILE A 6 9.29 -7.86 -8.28
C ILE A 6 9.94 -9.25 -8.16
N LYS A 7 9.13 -10.30 -7.96
CA LYS A 7 9.61 -11.69 -7.85
C LYS A 7 10.27 -12.20 -9.13
N ALA A 8 9.79 -11.77 -10.29
CA ALA A 8 10.40 -12.09 -11.58
C ALA A 8 11.69 -11.30 -11.87
N ASN A 9 12.09 -10.39 -10.98
CA ASN A 9 13.21 -9.46 -11.14
C ASN A 9 13.16 -8.72 -12.48
N TYR A 10 11.95 -8.34 -12.90
CA TYR A 10 11.74 -7.64 -14.16
C TYR A 10 11.85 -6.13 -13.95
N GLU A 11 12.77 -5.50 -14.67
CA GLU A 11 12.93 -4.05 -14.62
C GLU A 11 11.86 -3.36 -15.46
N LEU A 12 11.09 -2.48 -14.81
CA LEU A 12 10.11 -1.67 -15.50
C LEU A 12 10.78 -0.43 -16.10
N PRO A 13 10.42 -0.03 -17.34
CA PRO A 13 10.85 1.24 -17.89
C PRO A 13 10.48 2.41 -16.96
N PRO A 14 11.32 3.44 -16.82
CA PRO A 14 11.06 4.56 -15.90
C PRO A 14 9.71 5.25 -16.15
N GLY A 15 9.25 5.31 -17.39
CA GLY A 15 7.93 5.85 -17.73
C GLY A 15 6.79 5.02 -17.15
N THR A 16 6.86 3.69 -17.27
CA THR A 16 5.88 2.75 -16.71
C THR A 16 5.86 2.83 -15.18
N LEU A 17 7.04 2.89 -14.55
CA LEU A 17 7.15 3.02 -13.10
C LEU A 17 6.48 4.32 -12.60
N ARG A 18 6.73 5.46 -13.27
CA ARG A 18 6.06 6.72 -12.95
C ARG A 18 4.55 6.65 -13.14
N ALA A 19 4.07 6.00 -14.20
CA ALA A 19 2.64 5.83 -14.46
C ALA A 19 1.94 4.98 -13.38
N ILE A 20 2.62 3.94 -12.88
CA ILE A 20 2.15 3.11 -11.77
C ILE A 20 2.12 3.90 -10.47
N ALA A 21 3.23 4.57 -10.12
CA ALA A 21 3.36 5.33 -8.89
C ALA A 21 2.33 6.46 -8.80
N ARG A 22 2.08 7.17 -9.91
CA ARG A 22 1.05 8.22 -9.97
C ARG A 22 -0.34 7.68 -9.61
N GLN A 23 -0.75 6.56 -10.21
CA GLN A 23 -2.06 5.94 -9.93
C GLN A 23 -2.16 5.45 -8.48
N LEU A 24 -1.08 4.88 -7.94
CA LEU A 24 -1.01 4.46 -6.54
C LEU A 24 -1.23 5.66 -5.60
N PHE A 25 -0.51 6.76 -5.80
CA PHE A 25 -0.63 7.94 -4.95
C PHE A 25 -1.99 8.64 -5.09
N GLU A 26 -2.57 8.65 -6.29
CA GLU A 26 -3.94 9.13 -6.49
C GLU A 26 -4.96 8.28 -5.71
N GLY A 27 -4.84 6.95 -5.76
CA GLY A 27 -5.68 6.04 -4.98
C GLY A 27 -5.53 6.24 -3.47
N LEU A 28 -4.29 6.38 -2.99
CA LEU A 28 -4.01 6.66 -1.58
C LEU A 28 -4.56 8.01 -1.12
N ARG A 29 -4.44 9.05 -1.95
CA ARG A 29 -5.05 10.36 -1.68
C ARG A 29 -6.55 10.21 -1.48
N LEU A 30 -7.25 9.50 -2.36
CA LEU A 30 -8.70 9.28 -2.24
C LEU A 30 -9.09 8.48 -0.99
N ILE A 31 -8.26 7.52 -0.56
CA ILE A 31 -8.46 6.79 0.71
C ILE A 31 -8.30 7.76 1.90
N HIS A 32 -7.24 8.57 1.88
CA HIS A 32 -6.94 9.51 2.96
C HIS A 32 -7.95 10.66 3.06
N GLU A 33 -8.47 11.16 1.94
CA GLU A 33 -9.54 12.19 1.90
C GLU A 33 -10.83 11.71 2.56
N LYS A 34 -11.06 10.40 2.63
CA LYS A 34 -12.18 9.79 3.37
C LYS A 34 -11.88 9.56 4.85
N GLY A 35 -10.75 10.07 5.34
CA GLY A 35 -10.27 9.84 6.71
C GLY A 35 -9.90 8.38 6.98
N LEU A 36 -9.55 7.60 5.95
CA LEU A 36 -9.18 6.19 6.08
C LEU A 36 -7.67 6.01 5.91
N ALA A 37 -7.12 4.96 6.49
CA ALA A 37 -5.76 4.48 6.24
C ALA A 37 -5.83 3.01 5.83
N HIS A 38 -5.17 2.65 4.73
CA HIS A 38 -5.21 1.28 4.18
C HIS A 38 -4.48 0.25 5.05
N ARG A 39 -3.33 0.65 5.62
CA ARG A 39 -2.47 -0.14 6.51
C ARG A 39 -1.81 -1.41 5.96
N ASP A 40 -2.13 -1.86 4.75
CA ASP A 40 -1.46 -3.00 4.11
C ASP A 40 -1.09 -2.74 2.65
N ILE A 41 -0.38 -1.63 2.41
CA ILE A 41 0.13 -1.29 1.08
C ILE A 41 1.41 -2.09 0.83
N LYS A 42 1.32 -3.03 -0.10
CA LYS A 42 2.41 -3.92 -0.51
C LYS A 42 2.18 -4.44 -1.93
N GLY A 43 3.23 -4.97 -2.56
CA GLY A 43 3.15 -5.46 -3.94
C GLY A 43 2.02 -6.46 -4.18
N GLU A 44 1.68 -7.29 -3.19
CA GLU A 44 0.60 -8.28 -3.24
C GLU A 44 -0.78 -7.63 -3.35
N ASN A 45 -0.98 -6.45 -2.76
CA ASN A 45 -2.26 -5.73 -2.73
C ASN A 45 -2.37 -4.65 -3.82
N LEU A 46 -1.39 -4.59 -4.73
CA LEU A 46 -1.42 -3.71 -5.90
C LEU A 46 -1.68 -4.54 -7.16
N MET A 47 -2.92 -4.48 -7.63
CA MET A 47 -3.36 -5.16 -8.84
C MET A 47 -2.98 -4.35 -10.07
N MET A 48 -2.66 -5.05 -11.16
CA MET A 48 -2.38 -4.44 -12.45
C MET A 48 -3.22 -5.10 -13.53
N HIS A 49 -3.65 -4.29 -14.48
CA HIS A 49 -4.33 -4.74 -15.68
C HIS A 49 -3.87 -3.90 -16.87
N CYS A 50 -3.52 -4.56 -17.98
CA CYS A 50 -3.23 -3.92 -19.25
C CYS A 50 -4.34 -4.34 -20.23
N PRO A 51 -5.31 -3.48 -20.54
CA PRO A 51 -6.37 -3.80 -21.49
C PRO A 51 -5.78 -4.20 -22.86
N PRO A 52 -6.27 -5.28 -23.49
CA PRO A 52 -5.81 -5.69 -24.82
C PRO A 52 -5.94 -4.56 -25.84
N GLY A 53 -4.91 -4.37 -26.66
CA GLY A 53 -4.88 -3.29 -27.66
C GLY A 53 -4.66 -1.89 -27.08
N SER A 54 -4.26 -1.77 -25.82
CA SER A 54 -3.88 -0.50 -25.20
C SER A 54 -2.45 -0.53 -24.67
N ASP A 55 -1.75 0.60 -24.78
CA ASP A 55 -0.44 0.82 -24.14
C ASP A 55 -0.58 1.32 -22.69
N ARG A 56 -1.71 1.04 -22.05
CA ARG A 56 -2.05 1.57 -20.73
C ARG A 56 -1.94 0.47 -19.67
N VAL A 57 -1.24 0.79 -18.58
CA VAL A 57 -1.29 0.03 -17.33
C VAL A 57 -2.29 0.68 -16.38
N ILE A 58 -3.22 -0.10 -15.87
CA ILE A 58 -4.20 0.31 -14.85
C ILE A 58 -3.80 -0.33 -13.53
N VAL A 59 -3.66 0.49 -12.48
CA VAL A 59 -3.32 0.05 -11.12
C VAL A 59 -4.54 0.15 -10.21
N LYS A 60 -4.80 -0.88 -9.40
CA LYS A 60 -5.86 -0.88 -8.39
C LYS A 60 -5.31 -1.32 -7.04
N ILE A 61 -5.66 -0.58 -5.99
CA ILE A 61 -5.41 -0.95 -4.60
C ILE A 61 -6.48 -1.97 -4.19
N ALA A 62 -6.05 -3.08 -3.59
CA ALA A 62 -6.90 -4.19 -3.16
C ALA A 62 -6.67 -4.52 -1.67
N ASP A 63 -7.52 -5.38 -1.14
CA ASP A 63 -7.52 -5.85 0.26
C ASP A 63 -7.67 -4.76 1.32
N PHE A 64 -8.93 -4.36 1.52
CA PHE A 64 -9.31 -3.36 2.52
C PHE A 64 -9.51 -3.97 3.93
N GLY A 65 -9.10 -5.22 4.17
CA GLY A 65 -9.36 -5.94 5.43
C GLY A 65 -8.74 -5.29 6.67
N LEU A 66 -7.67 -4.50 6.49
CA LEU A 66 -6.98 -3.77 7.56
C LEU A 66 -7.28 -2.26 7.58
N VAL A 67 -8.21 -1.77 6.75
CA VAL A 67 -8.53 -0.34 6.67
C VAL A 67 -9.18 0.16 7.96
N LYS A 68 -8.75 1.35 8.41
CA LYS A 68 -9.27 2.01 9.63
C LYS A 68 -9.43 3.51 9.42
N PHE A 69 -10.32 4.12 10.19
CA PHE A 69 -10.42 5.57 10.30
C PHE A 69 -9.18 6.14 11.01
N GLN A 70 -8.65 7.23 10.47
CA GLN A 70 -7.44 7.89 10.96
C GLN A 70 -7.59 8.41 12.40
N ASP A 71 -8.76 8.95 12.75
CA ASP A 71 -9.04 9.43 14.10
C ASP A 71 -9.00 8.32 15.17
N ARG A 72 -9.20 7.06 14.77
CA ARG A 72 -9.04 5.90 15.66
C ARG A 72 -7.64 5.30 15.64
N LEU A 73 -6.74 5.76 14.76
CA LEU A 73 -5.37 5.23 14.68
C LEU A 73 -4.59 5.55 15.96
N GLN A 74 -4.70 6.75 16.54
CA GLN A 74 -3.95 7.07 17.76
C GLN A 74 -4.31 6.13 18.94
N GLN A 75 -5.57 5.72 19.07
CA GLN A 75 -5.98 4.72 20.08
C GLN A 75 -5.60 3.27 19.71
N THR A 76 -5.50 2.95 18.42
CA THR A 76 -5.31 1.55 17.95
C THR A 76 -3.84 1.21 17.64
N MET A 77 -2.97 2.20 17.39
CA MET A 77 -1.52 2.01 17.23
C MET A 77 -0.90 1.43 18.52
N LEU A 78 -1.52 1.72 19.68
CA LEU A 78 -1.18 1.13 20.98
C LEU A 78 -1.64 -0.34 21.15
N MET A 79 -2.51 -0.87 20.28
CA MET A 79 -3.18 -2.16 20.51
C MET A 79 -3.13 -3.18 19.35
N SER A 80 -2.56 -2.86 18.19
CA SER A 80 -2.49 -3.85 17.10
C SER A 80 -1.40 -3.57 16.06
N ALA A 81 -0.22 -4.15 16.29
CA ALA A 81 0.76 -4.43 15.25
C ALA A 81 0.16 -5.45 14.26
N LYS A 82 -0.67 -4.97 13.33
CA LYS A 82 -1.29 -5.78 12.26
C LYS A 82 -0.92 -5.18 10.91
N GLY A 83 -0.44 -6.06 10.02
CA GLY A 83 0.11 -5.78 8.68
C GLY A 83 1.20 -6.81 8.35
N THR A 84 1.82 -6.70 7.18
CA THR A 84 2.98 -7.54 6.81
C THR A 84 4.26 -6.94 7.39
N PRO A 85 5.02 -7.62 8.28
CA PRO A 85 6.11 -7.02 9.07
C PRO A 85 7.17 -6.24 8.27
N LEU A 86 7.56 -6.73 7.09
CA LEU A 86 8.56 -6.07 6.24
C LEU A 86 8.08 -4.74 5.62
N ASN A 87 6.77 -4.50 5.57
CA ASN A 87 6.17 -3.33 4.93
C ASN A 87 5.59 -2.33 5.95
N MET A 88 5.79 -2.58 7.25
CA MET A 88 5.33 -1.68 8.30
C MET A 88 6.25 -0.47 8.43
N ALA A 89 5.66 0.68 8.74
CA ALA A 89 6.40 1.88 9.11
C ALA A 89 7.17 1.67 10.43
N PRO A 90 8.37 2.26 10.60
CA PRO A 90 9.25 1.99 11.74
C PRO A 90 8.60 2.25 13.11
N GLU A 91 7.73 3.23 13.22
CA GLU A 91 6.98 3.55 14.45
C GLU A 91 6.00 2.45 14.89
N LEU A 92 5.55 1.60 13.97
CA LEU A 92 4.72 0.42 14.28
C LEU A 92 5.54 -0.78 14.78
N VAL A 93 6.82 -0.83 14.43
CA VAL A 93 7.76 -1.90 14.80
C VAL A 93 8.51 -1.55 16.09
N ILE A 94 8.77 -0.26 16.31
CA ILE A 94 9.56 0.28 17.43
C ILE A 94 8.70 0.60 18.65
N GLY A 95 7.39 0.30 18.62
CA GLY A 95 6.42 0.54 19.70
C GLY A 95 6.64 -0.24 21.02
N ASP A 96 7.85 -0.75 21.28
CA ASP A 96 8.17 -1.62 22.43
C ASP A 96 9.34 -1.10 23.28
N ARG A 97 9.49 0.23 23.43
CA ARG A 97 10.46 0.80 24.38
C ARG A 97 10.02 2.11 25.02
N LYS A 98 8.86 2.13 25.70
CA LYS A 98 8.58 3.04 26.83
C LYS A 98 7.60 2.40 27.81
N SER A 99 8.04 1.32 28.45
CA SER A 99 7.40 0.81 29.67
C SER A 99 8.42 0.03 30.50
N LEU A 100 9.50 0.70 30.91
CA LEU A 100 10.29 0.43 32.13
C LEU A 100 10.90 1.75 32.60
#